data_AF-A0A966QC99-F1
#
_entry.id   AF-A0A966QC99-F1
#
_cell.length_a   1.000
_cell.length_b   1.000
_cell.length_c   1.000
_cell.angle_alpha   90.00
_cell.angle_beta   90.00
_cell.angle_gamma   90.00
#
_symmetry.space_group_name_H-M   'P 1'
#
loop_
_entity.id
_entity.type
_entity.pdbx_description
1 polymer ?
#
loop_
_entity_poly.entity_id
_entity_poly.type
_entity_poly.pdbx_seq_one_letter_code
_entity_poly.pdbx_strand_id
1 'polypeptide(L)'
;MAPSSTKKTAKPEGEAGAPKKPRATKASAPKDPAGKPAKKTPAKEKVSEKETPAEAVPVATPVPVAEKPVPAKIPPAPTTSPVATPDAEGDIDESKIIQMKPPIQVRDLATKLNLKPFQLIHELMEMNVFATLNQNIEEAVAKKICEKRGFVFMAEKRKEGGGVHKVAPVVEPPKAKPVPSANLKPRPPIVTFMGHVDHGKTSLLDAIRRTKVAAGEAGGITQHIGAYTVKRGNTTITFLDTPGHEAFTAMRARGATITDIVVLVVAADDGIKPQTLEALRHAQAAKVTIMVAINKIDLPGANLDKVKGQLQELGLAPEEWGGETVVCEVSATKGTGIEKLLEMIALQSEVLELKADPNGHARARVIETQIETGRGPTATVLVQQGCLKVGDSFVCGPHQGKVKALLDDSGNMIKEAGPSVPARIIGLSGAPSPGEEVVVVGSEREARSIVEERQEAQRVTRLAAGPAAPAGVTLENLFASIAEGQKKCLRIVLKGDVQGSVEAIV
;
A
#
# COMPACT_ATOMS: atom_id res chain seq x y z
N MET A 1 18.05 70.19 14.12
CA MET A 1 17.11 71.02 13.33
C MET A 1 17.44 70.83 11.85
N ALA A 2 16.45 70.83 10.95
CA ALA A 2 16.63 70.98 9.49
C ALA A 2 16.46 72.48 9.11
N PRO A 3 16.70 73.00 7.87
CA PRO A 3 16.51 72.44 6.50
C PRO A 3 17.86 72.20 5.76
N SER A 4 18.00 71.67 4.52
CA SER A 4 17.21 71.57 3.26
C SER A 4 17.34 72.75 2.25
N SER A 5 17.36 72.46 0.94
CA SER A 5 17.90 73.36 -0.12
C SER A 5 17.12 73.37 -1.47
N THR A 6 17.53 74.26 -2.38
CA THR A 6 16.81 74.76 -3.60
C THR A 6 17.69 74.65 -4.88
N LYS A 7 17.27 74.78 -6.17
CA LYS A 7 15.97 74.77 -6.92
C LYS A 7 16.19 75.11 -8.43
N LYS A 8 15.46 74.48 -9.39
CA LYS A 8 15.34 74.79 -10.87
C LYS A 8 16.65 74.61 -11.72
N THR A 9 16.71 74.51 -13.07
CA THR A 9 15.82 74.71 -14.27
C THR A 9 16.35 73.80 -15.45
N ALA A 10 15.93 73.69 -16.74
CA ALA A 10 14.93 74.30 -17.66
C ALA A 10 14.45 73.33 -18.82
N LYS A 11 14.46 73.76 -20.10
CA LYS A 11 13.89 73.17 -21.37
C LYS A 11 14.45 73.98 -22.59
N PRO A 12 14.11 73.81 -23.92
CA PRO A 12 13.38 72.74 -24.68
C PRO A 12 13.91 72.39 -26.12
N GLU A 13 13.16 71.54 -26.87
CA GLU A 13 12.97 71.42 -28.36
C GLU A 13 14.18 71.13 -29.32
N GLY A 14 14.03 70.47 -30.49
CA GLY A 14 12.88 69.74 -31.09
C GLY A 14 13.11 69.10 -32.49
N GLU A 15 12.35 68.03 -32.78
CA GLU A 15 11.95 67.44 -34.11
C GLU A 15 12.88 66.62 -35.06
N ALA A 16 12.18 65.87 -35.95
CA ALA A 16 12.57 65.14 -37.19
C ALA A 16 13.29 63.75 -37.15
N GLY A 17 12.69 62.75 -37.82
CA GLY A 17 13.41 61.65 -38.51
C GLY A 17 13.08 60.18 -38.15
N ALA A 18 12.54 59.42 -39.12
CA ALA A 18 12.39 57.95 -39.10
C ALA A 18 12.34 57.39 -40.54
N PRO A 19 12.43 56.06 -40.81
CA PRO A 19 12.98 54.94 -40.03
C PRO A 19 14.09 54.16 -40.79
N LYS A 20 14.84 53.25 -40.13
CA LYS A 20 15.67 52.23 -40.82
C LYS A 20 15.64 50.85 -40.14
N LYS A 21 15.62 49.79 -40.97
CA LYS A 21 15.73 48.38 -40.58
C LYS A 21 17.20 47.92 -40.57
N PRO A 22 17.50 46.82 -39.89
CA PRO A 22 17.88 45.60 -40.61
C PRO A 22 17.02 44.41 -40.17
N ARG A 23 16.96 43.26 -40.84
CA ARG A 23 17.14 42.79 -42.23
C ARG A 23 17.02 41.26 -42.08
N ALA A 24 15.99 40.65 -42.64
CA ALA A 24 15.82 39.19 -42.55
C ALA A 24 16.80 38.45 -43.47
N THR A 25 17.09 37.19 -43.14
CA THR A 25 17.77 36.22 -44.02
C THR A 25 16.74 35.26 -44.62
N LYS A 26 16.75 35.10 -45.94
CA LYS A 26 15.93 34.11 -46.67
C LYS A 26 16.52 33.87 -48.07
N ALA A 27 16.53 32.61 -48.51
CA ALA A 27 16.99 32.14 -49.84
C ALA A 27 18.51 32.33 -50.11
N SER A 28 19.13 31.62 -51.07
CA SER A 28 18.58 30.72 -52.11
C SER A 28 19.49 29.51 -52.41
N ALA A 29 18.91 28.47 -53.04
CA ALA A 29 19.63 27.42 -53.78
C ALA A 29 20.01 27.94 -55.21
N PRO A 30 20.46 27.17 -56.25
CA PRO A 30 19.85 25.89 -56.74
C PRO A 30 20.76 24.85 -57.48
N LYS A 31 20.09 23.79 -58.01
CA LYS A 31 20.46 22.79 -59.07
C LYS A 31 21.31 21.57 -58.67
N ASP A 32 20.80 20.32 -58.70
CA ASP A 32 20.34 19.47 -59.84
C ASP A 32 21.44 19.15 -60.89
N PRO A 33 21.59 17.89 -61.39
CA PRO A 33 20.46 17.20 -62.05
C PRO A 33 20.33 15.65 -61.98
N ALA A 34 19.09 15.20 -62.21
CA ALA A 34 18.64 13.93 -62.84
C ALA A 34 18.92 12.58 -62.11
N GLY A 35 18.05 11.55 -62.21
CA GLY A 35 16.83 11.41 -63.02
C GLY A 35 15.81 10.36 -62.51
N LYS A 36 14.77 10.12 -63.31
CA LYS A 36 13.53 9.33 -63.05
C LYS A 36 13.19 8.50 -64.32
N PRO A 37 12.16 7.63 -64.37
CA PRO A 37 11.40 6.93 -63.31
C PRO A 37 11.15 5.42 -63.64
N ALA A 38 10.44 4.68 -62.76
CA ALA A 38 9.62 3.52 -63.17
C ALA A 38 8.41 3.28 -62.23
N LYS A 39 7.30 2.76 -62.76
CA LYS A 39 6.14 2.21 -62.03
C LYS A 39 6.02 0.71 -62.31
N LYS A 40 5.52 -0.10 -61.35
CA LYS A 40 4.51 -1.16 -61.58
C LYS A 40 4.14 -1.94 -60.29
N THR A 41 2.83 -2.05 -60.05
CA THR A 41 2.10 -3.19 -59.45
C THR A 41 1.30 -3.87 -60.61
N PRO A 42 0.56 -5.00 -60.47
CA PRO A 42 0.11 -5.74 -59.26
C PRO A 42 0.24 -7.29 -59.36
N ALA A 43 -0.64 -8.02 -58.64
CA ALA A 43 -0.88 -9.48 -58.57
C ALA A 43 0.13 -10.31 -57.74
N LYS A 44 -0.21 -11.28 -56.88
CA LYS A 44 -1.30 -12.31 -56.74
C LYS A 44 -1.13 -13.57 -57.60
N GLU A 45 -0.83 -14.70 -56.96
CA GLU A 45 -1.67 -15.93 -56.82
C GLU A 45 -1.00 -16.87 -55.77
N LYS A 46 -1.70 -17.45 -54.78
CA LYS A 46 -2.67 -18.58 -54.70
C LYS A 46 -2.06 -19.99 -54.77
N VAL A 47 -2.21 -20.73 -53.66
CA VAL A 47 -2.63 -22.15 -53.53
C VAL A 47 -3.22 -22.22 -52.08
N SER A 48 -4.51 -22.31 -51.73
CA SER A 48 -5.64 -23.23 -52.05
C SER A 48 -5.39 -24.69 -51.64
N GLU A 49 -6.22 -25.42 -50.90
CA GLU A 49 -7.47 -25.23 -50.14
C GLU A 49 -7.81 -26.60 -49.51
N LYS A 50 -9.01 -26.79 -48.91
CA LYS A 50 -9.60 -28.10 -48.50
C LYS A 50 -8.95 -28.82 -47.29
N GLU A 51 -9.66 -29.59 -46.46
CA GLU A 51 -11.11 -29.62 -46.12
C GLU A 51 -11.29 -30.30 -44.73
N THR A 52 -12.44 -30.10 -44.09
CA THR A 52 -12.79 -30.69 -42.78
C THR A 52 -13.22 -32.16 -42.88
N PRO A 53 -13.07 -32.95 -41.79
CA PRO A 53 -14.26 -33.20 -40.96
C PRO A 53 -14.00 -33.10 -39.44
N ALA A 54 -15.02 -33.43 -38.63
CA ALA A 54 -15.02 -33.36 -37.16
C ALA A 54 -14.86 -34.75 -36.50
N GLU A 55 -15.19 -34.83 -35.19
CA GLU A 55 -14.97 -35.96 -34.25
C GLU A 55 -13.51 -36.21 -33.83
N ALA A 56 -13.19 -36.62 -32.59
CA ALA A 56 -14.03 -36.92 -31.41
C ALA A 56 -13.45 -36.35 -30.10
N VAL A 57 -14.26 -36.33 -29.04
CA VAL A 57 -13.91 -35.87 -27.69
C VAL A 57 -13.18 -36.97 -26.90
N PRO A 58 -12.30 -36.61 -25.94
CA PRO A 58 -12.24 -37.32 -24.67
C PRO A 58 -12.70 -36.40 -23.52
N VAL A 59 -13.77 -36.82 -22.82
CA VAL A 59 -14.29 -36.10 -21.65
C VAL A 59 -13.40 -36.39 -20.44
N ALA A 60 -12.87 -35.35 -19.79
CA ALA A 60 -12.28 -35.45 -18.46
C ALA A 60 -13.34 -35.12 -17.40
N THR A 61 -13.97 -36.15 -16.83
CA THR A 61 -14.93 -36.01 -15.73
C THR A 61 -14.26 -35.55 -14.42
N PRO A 62 -14.98 -34.83 -13.54
CA PRO A 62 -14.40 -34.24 -12.34
C PRO A 62 -14.09 -35.27 -11.24
N VAL A 63 -13.00 -35.05 -10.52
CA VAL A 63 -12.68 -35.78 -9.28
C VAL A 63 -13.43 -35.11 -8.11
N PRO A 64 -14.14 -35.86 -7.24
CA PRO A 64 -15.02 -35.29 -6.23
C PRO A 64 -14.29 -34.68 -5.02
N VAL A 65 -14.95 -33.72 -4.37
CA VAL A 65 -14.54 -33.13 -3.09
C VAL A 65 -14.83 -34.12 -1.95
N ALA A 66 -13.91 -34.23 -0.98
CA ALA A 66 -14.12 -34.93 0.28
C ALA A 66 -14.04 -33.95 1.46
N GLU A 67 -14.88 -34.16 2.48
CA GLU A 67 -15.13 -33.20 3.55
C GLU A 67 -14.09 -33.19 4.68
N LYS A 68 -14.10 -32.10 5.47
CA LYS A 68 -13.36 -32.01 6.74
C LYS A 68 -14.23 -32.60 7.87
N PRO A 69 -13.77 -33.59 8.64
CA PRO A 69 -14.46 -34.01 9.86
C PRO A 69 -14.28 -33.00 10.99
N VAL A 70 -15.36 -32.66 11.68
CA VAL A 70 -15.36 -31.82 12.89
C VAL A 70 -15.57 -32.70 14.13
N PRO A 71 -14.66 -32.71 15.12
CA PRO A 71 -14.91 -33.36 16.40
C PRO A 71 -15.87 -32.54 17.27
N ALA A 72 -16.86 -33.22 17.88
CA ALA A 72 -17.86 -32.61 18.76
C ALA A 72 -17.40 -32.50 20.24
N LYS A 73 -18.28 -31.99 21.09
CA LYS A 73 -18.00 -31.39 22.42
C LYS A 73 -18.72 -32.14 23.55
N ILE A 74 -17.98 -32.61 24.56
CA ILE A 74 -18.53 -33.11 25.86
C ILE A 74 -17.62 -32.66 27.03
N PRO A 75 -18.18 -32.10 28.15
CA PRO A 75 -17.48 -31.74 29.40
C PRO A 75 -17.86 -32.73 30.55
N PRO A 76 -17.62 -32.48 31.87
CA PRO A 76 -16.79 -31.47 32.57
C PRO A 76 -15.76 -32.12 33.54
N ALA A 77 -15.17 -31.33 34.47
CA ALA A 77 -14.32 -31.81 35.57
C ALA A 77 -15.14 -32.43 36.74
N PRO A 78 -14.47 -33.09 37.71
CA PRO A 78 -14.37 -32.43 39.02
C PRO A 78 -13.00 -32.55 39.73
N THR A 79 -12.89 -31.83 40.85
CA THR A 79 -11.75 -31.72 41.77
C THR A 79 -11.59 -32.87 42.77
N THR A 80 -10.34 -33.18 43.16
CA THR A 80 -9.94 -33.58 44.53
C THR A 80 -8.47 -33.19 44.80
N SER A 81 -7.99 -33.33 46.04
CA SER A 81 -6.82 -32.60 46.57
C SER A 81 -5.56 -33.48 46.81
N PRO A 82 -4.66 -33.26 47.81
CA PRO A 82 -3.20 -33.27 47.58
C PRO A 82 -2.49 -34.53 48.14
N VAL A 83 -1.24 -34.40 48.67
CA VAL A 83 -0.36 -35.45 49.25
C VAL A 83 0.48 -36.18 48.17
N ALA A 84 1.81 -36.36 48.27
CA ALA A 84 2.84 -35.83 49.19
C ALA A 84 4.23 -35.77 48.52
N THR A 85 5.19 -35.12 49.18
CA THR A 85 6.63 -35.34 48.97
C THR A 85 7.05 -36.72 49.48
N PRO A 86 8.08 -37.30 48.85
CA PRO A 86 9.12 -38.00 49.58
C PRO A 86 10.48 -37.35 49.31
N ASP A 87 11.11 -36.82 50.34
CA ASP A 87 12.52 -36.45 50.30
C ASP A 87 13.38 -37.71 50.19
N ALA A 88 14.41 -37.65 49.34
CA ALA A 88 15.40 -38.72 49.18
C ALA A 88 16.77 -38.07 48.92
N GLU A 89 17.46 -37.72 50.01
CA GLU A 89 18.84 -37.25 49.96
C GLU A 89 19.75 -38.36 49.44
N GLY A 90 20.75 -37.98 48.63
CA GLY A 90 21.77 -38.87 48.12
C GLY A 90 22.99 -38.07 47.69
N ASP A 91 24.07 -38.16 48.45
CA ASP A 91 25.31 -37.44 48.18
C ASP A 91 25.90 -37.81 46.81
N ILE A 92 26.23 -36.78 46.02
CA ILE A 92 27.00 -36.92 44.78
C ILE A 92 28.03 -35.79 44.75
N ASP A 93 29.30 -36.13 44.56
CA ASP A 93 30.42 -35.18 44.54
C ASP A 93 30.13 -33.91 43.71
N GLU A 94 30.17 -32.73 44.34
CA GLU A 94 30.04 -31.44 43.65
C GLU A 94 31.12 -31.23 42.57
N SER A 95 32.22 -32.00 42.64
CA SER A 95 33.36 -31.93 41.71
C SER A 95 33.10 -32.46 40.28
N LYS A 96 31.93 -33.08 40.01
CA LYS A 96 31.62 -33.72 38.71
C LYS A 96 30.42 -33.14 37.96
N ILE A 97 29.86 -32.02 38.41
CA ILE A 97 28.65 -31.42 37.81
C ILE A 97 29.03 -30.25 36.89
N ILE A 98 28.73 -30.35 35.60
CA ILE A 98 28.96 -29.27 34.63
C ILE A 98 27.64 -28.58 34.30
N GLN A 99 27.51 -27.33 34.72
CA GLN A 99 26.37 -26.46 34.43
C GLN A 99 26.72 -25.45 33.32
N MET A 100 25.88 -25.37 32.29
CA MET A 100 25.97 -24.38 31.21
C MET A 100 24.60 -23.85 30.82
N LYS A 101 24.57 -22.58 30.38
CA LYS A 101 23.40 -21.91 29.81
C LYS A 101 23.50 -21.99 28.28
N PRO A 102 22.39 -22.25 27.55
CA PRO A 102 22.39 -22.14 26.10
C PRO A 102 22.67 -20.69 25.65
N PRO A 103 23.39 -20.45 24.54
CA PRO A 103 23.99 -21.45 23.64
C PRO A 103 25.31 -22.04 24.18
N ILE A 104 25.52 -23.34 23.96
CA ILE A 104 26.73 -24.07 24.36
C ILE A 104 27.76 -23.98 23.22
N GLN A 105 28.79 -23.14 23.35
CA GLN A 105 29.90 -23.08 22.40
C GLN A 105 30.94 -24.17 22.65
N VAL A 106 31.53 -24.73 21.58
CA VAL A 106 32.56 -25.79 21.67
C VAL A 106 33.72 -25.39 22.57
N ARG A 107 34.24 -24.17 22.41
CA ARG A 107 35.34 -23.61 23.22
C ARG A 107 35.02 -23.61 24.72
N ASP A 108 33.80 -23.20 25.10
CA ASP A 108 33.42 -23.00 26.49
C ASP A 108 33.08 -24.33 27.16
N LEU A 109 32.53 -25.29 26.40
CA LEU A 109 32.35 -26.69 26.83
C LEU A 109 33.71 -27.39 27.02
N ALA A 110 34.67 -27.22 26.09
CA ALA A 110 36.02 -27.77 26.22
C ALA A 110 36.74 -27.24 27.46
N THR A 111 36.61 -25.93 27.72
CA THR A 111 37.21 -25.27 28.90
C THR A 111 36.64 -25.85 30.19
N LYS A 112 35.32 -26.10 30.27
CA LYS A 112 34.68 -26.71 31.46
C LYS A 112 34.96 -28.20 31.63
N LEU A 113 35.29 -28.92 30.55
CA LEU A 113 35.78 -30.30 30.59
C LEU A 113 37.29 -30.40 30.85
N ASN A 114 38.02 -29.27 30.99
CA ASN A 114 39.48 -29.22 31.06
C ASN A 114 40.21 -29.88 29.86
N LEU A 115 39.56 -29.90 28.68
CA LEU A 115 40.11 -30.48 27.45
C LEU A 115 40.63 -29.40 26.49
N LYS A 116 41.64 -29.73 25.68
CA LYS A 116 42.01 -28.87 24.55
C LYS A 116 40.90 -28.92 23.50
N PRO A 117 40.41 -27.79 22.96
CA PRO A 117 39.25 -27.79 22.06
C PRO A 117 39.35 -28.74 20.85
N PHE A 118 40.56 -28.99 20.35
CA PHE A 118 40.80 -29.93 19.25
C PHE A 118 40.44 -31.40 19.60
N GLN A 119 40.58 -31.79 20.88
CA GLN A 119 40.19 -33.12 21.36
C GLN A 119 38.66 -33.25 21.43
N LEU A 120 37.97 -32.21 21.91
CA LEU A 120 36.50 -32.17 21.93
C LEU A 120 35.92 -32.22 20.51
N ILE A 121 36.55 -31.53 19.55
CA ILE A 121 36.17 -31.58 18.13
C ILE A 121 36.37 -32.99 17.54
N HIS A 122 37.39 -33.74 17.96
CA HIS A 122 37.57 -35.14 17.55
C HIS A 122 36.43 -36.05 18.06
N GLU A 123 36.08 -35.95 19.35
CA GLU A 123 34.97 -36.71 19.96
C GLU A 123 33.60 -36.35 19.36
N LEU A 124 33.43 -35.10 18.88
CA LEU A 124 32.26 -34.67 18.13
C LEU A 124 32.19 -35.30 16.72
N MET A 125 33.33 -35.36 16.00
CA MET A 125 33.41 -36.02 14.70
C MET A 125 33.17 -37.54 14.79
N GLU A 126 33.66 -38.21 15.85
CA GLU A 126 33.36 -39.62 16.14
C GLU A 126 31.85 -39.90 16.33
N MET A 127 31.04 -38.87 16.61
CA MET A 127 29.59 -38.95 16.73
C MET A 127 28.85 -38.33 15.54
N ASN A 128 29.54 -38.15 14.40
CA ASN A 128 29.05 -37.52 13.17
C ASN A 128 28.58 -36.05 13.33
N VAL A 129 29.06 -35.34 14.36
CA VAL A 129 28.74 -33.91 14.59
C VAL A 129 29.93 -33.04 14.19
N PHE A 130 29.86 -32.44 13.00
CA PHE A 130 30.92 -31.53 12.52
C PHE A 130 30.72 -30.12 13.11
N ALA A 131 31.54 -29.76 14.10
CA ALA A 131 31.49 -28.48 14.78
C ALA A 131 32.85 -27.75 14.78
N THR A 132 32.84 -26.46 14.46
CA THR A 132 34.00 -25.57 14.54
C THR A 132 34.11 -24.89 15.90
N LEU A 133 35.29 -24.35 16.27
CA LEU A 133 35.62 -23.86 17.62
C LEU A 133 34.57 -22.93 18.28
N ASN A 134 33.94 -22.07 17.48
CA ASN A 134 32.98 -21.04 17.94
C ASN A 134 31.51 -21.43 17.65
N GLN A 135 31.27 -22.66 17.21
CA GLN A 135 29.94 -23.16 16.84
C GLN A 135 29.14 -23.58 18.08
N ASN A 136 27.82 -23.45 17.99
CA ASN A 136 26.90 -23.89 19.04
C ASN A 136 26.60 -25.39 18.89
N ILE A 137 26.58 -26.12 20.00
CA ILE A 137 26.22 -27.55 20.08
C ILE A 137 24.86 -27.68 20.78
N GLU A 138 24.05 -28.64 20.35
CA GLU A 138 22.78 -28.99 21.00
C GLU A 138 22.98 -29.65 22.37
N GLU A 139 22.08 -29.38 23.33
CA GLU A 139 22.14 -29.98 24.67
C GLU A 139 22.17 -31.51 24.65
N ALA A 140 21.49 -32.15 23.69
CA ALA A 140 21.46 -33.60 23.54
C ALA A 140 22.80 -34.21 23.12
N VAL A 141 23.66 -33.45 22.44
CA VAL A 141 25.03 -33.86 22.08
C VAL A 141 25.98 -33.54 23.22
N ALA A 142 25.85 -32.37 23.85
CA ALA A 142 26.66 -31.97 25.01
C ALA A 142 26.53 -32.98 26.18
N LYS A 143 25.30 -33.45 26.47
CA LYS A 143 25.03 -34.49 27.48
C LYS A 143 25.83 -35.77 27.23
N LYS A 144 25.77 -36.31 26.01
CA LYS A 144 26.48 -37.55 25.62
C LYS A 144 28.00 -37.46 25.76
N ILE A 145 28.58 -36.28 25.57
CA ILE A 145 30.02 -36.03 25.78
C ILE A 145 30.35 -36.06 27.26
N CYS A 146 29.58 -35.33 28.08
CA CYS A 146 29.76 -35.32 29.53
C CYS A 146 29.58 -36.73 30.12
N GLU A 147 28.55 -37.46 29.70
CA GLU A 147 28.29 -38.87 30.06
C GLU A 147 29.49 -39.78 29.73
N LYS A 148 30.00 -39.73 28.49
CA LYS A 148 31.21 -40.47 28.06
C LYS A 148 32.45 -40.17 28.91
N ARG A 149 32.52 -39.00 29.54
CA ARG A 149 33.65 -38.54 30.36
C ARG A 149 33.37 -38.53 31.86
N GLY A 150 32.24 -39.07 32.33
CA GLY A 150 31.91 -39.19 33.75
C GLY A 150 31.45 -37.89 34.44
N PHE A 151 31.01 -36.90 33.67
CA PHE A 151 30.46 -35.64 34.17
C PHE A 151 28.94 -35.60 34.00
N VAL A 152 28.22 -35.10 35.01
CA VAL A 152 26.77 -34.91 34.92
C VAL A 152 26.46 -33.54 34.33
N PHE A 153 25.90 -33.50 33.11
CA PHE A 153 25.51 -32.24 32.47
C PHE A 153 24.12 -31.79 32.92
N MET A 154 24.09 -30.87 33.88
CA MET A 154 22.86 -30.20 34.30
C MET A 154 22.62 -28.97 33.43
N ALA A 155 21.76 -29.12 32.42
CA ALA A 155 21.16 -27.98 31.74
C ALA A 155 20.30 -27.21 32.75
N GLU A 156 20.63 -25.94 33.03
CA GLU A 156 19.85 -25.10 33.94
C GLU A 156 18.54 -24.68 33.27
N LYS A 157 17.53 -25.57 33.31
CA LYS A 157 16.14 -25.18 33.03
C LYS A 157 15.74 -24.14 34.07
N ARG A 158 15.74 -22.90 33.60
CA ARG A 158 15.43 -21.65 34.30
C ARG A 158 14.38 -21.85 35.40
N LYS A 159 14.75 -21.61 36.67
CA LYS A 159 13.76 -21.41 37.75
C LYS A 159 12.85 -20.25 37.35
N GLU A 160 11.54 -20.45 37.43
CA GLU A 160 10.57 -19.39 37.18
C GLU A 160 10.58 -18.39 38.34
N GLY A 161 11.11 -17.19 38.09
CA GLY A 161 11.26 -16.13 39.10
C GLY A 161 12.68 -15.59 39.16
N GLY A 162 12.96 -14.53 38.40
CA GLY A 162 14.29 -13.88 38.37
C GLY A 162 14.48 -13.05 37.11
N GLY A 163 14.32 -11.73 37.23
CA GLY A 163 14.21 -10.77 36.13
C GLY A 163 15.20 -10.95 34.96
N VAL A 164 14.65 -11.35 33.81
CA VAL A 164 15.03 -10.81 32.50
C VAL A 164 13.74 -10.40 31.83
N HIS A 165 13.75 -9.25 31.15
CA HIS A 165 12.67 -8.67 30.34
C HIS A 165 11.44 -9.57 30.14
N LYS A 166 10.27 -9.10 30.61
CA LYS A 166 9.06 -9.33 29.83
C LYS A 166 9.41 -8.90 28.41
N VAL A 167 9.30 -9.79 27.44
CA VAL A 167 9.07 -9.36 26.06
C VAL A 167 7.87 -8.42 26.16
N ALA A 168 8.08 -7.13 25.88
CA ALA A 168 6.98 -6.19 25.92
C ALA A 168 5.91 -6.76 24.98
N PRO A 169 4.65 -6.92 25.43
CA PRO A 169 3.61 -7.36 24.51
C PRO A 169 3.61 -6.35 23.36
N VAL A 170 3.87 -6.83 22.15
CA VAL A 170 4.12 -6.04 20.93
C VAL A 170 3.28 -4.79 20.98
N VAL A 171 3.90 -3.60 20.87
CA VAL A 171 3.17 -2.34 21.03
C VAL A 171 2.38 -2.04 19.75
N GLU A 172 1.34 -2.85 19.57
CA GLU A 172 0.20 -2.58 18.70
C GLU A 172 -0.25 -1.15 18.99
N PRO A 173 -0.40 -0.30 17.96
CA PRO A 173 -0.78 1.09 18.17
C PRO A 173 -2.13 1.09 18.90
N PRO A 174 -2.23 1.72 20.09
CA PRO A 174 -3.13 1.30 21.15
C PRO A 174 -4.53 1.07 20.61
N LYS A 175 -4.95 -0.22 20.57
CA LYS A 175 -6.21 -0.66 19.97
C LYS A 175 -7.31 0.27 20.44
N ALA A 176 -7.96 0.93 19.49
CA ALA A 176 -8.84 2.06 19.76
C ALA A 176 -9.81 1.68 20.88
N LYS A 177 -9.67 2.32 22.05
CA LYS A 177 -10.52 2.01 23.21
C LYS A 177 -11.96 2.10 22.73
N PRO A 178 -12.79 1.06 22.91
CA PRO A 178 -14.12 1.01 22.30
C PRO A 178 -14.88 2.27 22.70
N VAL A 179 -15.11 3.14 21.71
CA VAL A 179 -15.56 4.50 21.99
C VAL A 179 -16.94 4.43 22.63
N PRO A 180 -17.19 5.10 23.76
CA PRO A 180 -18.54 5.21 24.29
C PRO A 180 -19.46 5.74 23.19
N SER A 181 -20.53 5.01 22.89
CA SER A 181 -21.40 5.26 21.72
C SER A 181 -21.97 6.69 21.68
N ALA A 182 -22.08 7.35 22.84
CA ALA A 182 -22.47 8.75 22.98
C ALA A 182 -21.52 9.78 22.34
N ASN A 183 -20.25 9.45 22.08
CA ASN A 183 -19.29 10.37 21.44
C ASN A 183 -19.30 10.31 19.91
N LEU A 184 -19.96 9.30 19.33
CA LEU A 184 -20.00 9.10 17.88
C LEU A 184 -20.91 10.12 17.22
N LYS A 185 -20.34 10.95 16.33
CA LYS A 185 -21.08 11.93 15.51
C LYS A 185 -21.15 11.46 14.06
N PRO A 186 -22.17 11.90 13.28
CA PRO A 186 -22.18 11.71 11.84
C PRO A 186 -20.90 12.30 11.20
N ARG A 187 -20.33 11.60 10.21
CA ARG A 187 -19.16 12.07 9.44
C ARG A 187 -19.47 12.12 7.94
N PRO A 188 -18.75 12.95 7.16
CA PRO A 188 -18.83 12.93 5.70
C PRO A 188 -18.58 11.53 5.13
N PRO A 189 -19.34 11.06 4.13
CA PRO A 189 -18.96 9.88 3.36
C PRO A 189 -17.66 10.11 2.60
N ILE A 190 -16.84 9.06 2.55
CA ILE A 190 -15.67 8.99 1.69
C ILE A 190 -16.02 8.12 0.48
N VAL A 191 -15.87 8.66 -0.72
CA VAL A 191 -16.37 8.06 -1.97
C VAL A 191 -15.25 7.90 -2.99
N THR A 192 -14.99 6.68 -3.46
CA THR A 192 -14.07 6.45 -4.60
C THR A 192 -14.83 6.36 -5.91
N PHE A 193 -14.35 7.02 -6.97
CA PHE A 193 -14.81 6.74 -8.33
C PHE A 193 -13.92 5.71 -9.03
N MET A 194 -14.53 4.62 -9.50
CA MET A 194 -13.84 3.51 -10.18
C MET A 194 -14.46 3.20 -11.55
N GLY A 195 -13.82 2.33 -12.33
CA GLY A 195 -14.20 2.02 -13.71
C GLY A 195 -13.03 2.16 -14.69
N HIS A 196 -13.30 1.81 -15.94
CA HIS A 196 -12.34 1.76 -17.05
C HIS A 196 -11.75 3.14 -17.43
N VAL A 197 -10.74 3.10 -18.31
CA VAL A 197 -10.20 4.28 -19.02
C VAL A 197 -11.30 4.89 -19.89
N ASP A 198 -11.25 6.19 -20.18
CA ASP A 198 -12.16 6.93 -21.07
C ASP A 198 -13.68 6.86 -20.76
N HIS A 199 -14.07 6.23 -19.63
CA HIS A 199 -15.40 6.32 -19.04
C HIS A 199 -15.68 7.70 -18.39
N GLY A 200 -14.71 8.63 -18.43
CA GLY A 200 -14.88 10.01 -18.00
C GLY A 200 -14.90 10.23 -16.48
N LYS A 201 -14.19 9.39 -15.70
CA LYS A 201 -14.09 9.50 -14.23
C LYS A 201 -13.56 10.88 -13.81
N THR A 202 -12.37 11.24 -14.28
CA THR A 202 -11.73 12.55 -14.01
C THR A 202 -12.59 13.70 -14.52
N SER A 203 -13.26 13.55 -15.67
CA SER A 203 -14.19 14.54 -16.21
C SER A 203 -15.41 14.78 -15.31
N LEU A 204 -15.96 13.72 -14.71
CA LEU A 204 -17.08 13.81 -13.77
C LEU A 204 -16.64 14.48 -12.46
N LEU A 205 -15.46 14.11 -11.95
CA LEU A 205 -14.84 14.73 -10.77
C LEU A 205 -14.57 16.23 -10.99
N ASP A 206 -14.08 16.61 -12.18
CA ASP A 206 -13.90 18.01 -12.56
C ASP A 206 -15.24 18.78 -12.63
N ALA A 207 -16.28 18.17 -13.19
CA ALA A 207 -17.62 18.76 -13.24
C ALA A 207 -18.22 18.94 -11.84
N ILE A 208 -18.01 17.98 -10.93
CA ILE A 208 -18.38 18.06 -9.50
C ILE A 208 -17.60 19.18 -8.78
N ARG A 209 -16.27 19.25 -8.98
CA ARG A 209 -15.38 20.23 -8.36
C ARG A 209 -15.46 21.63 -9.00
N ARG A 210 -16.10 21.74 -10.17
CA ARG A 210 -16.12 22.93 -11.06
C ARG A 210 -14.72 23.38 -11.51
N THR A 211 -13.82 22.41 -11.72
CA THR A 211 -12.43 22.62 -12.16
C THR A 211 -12.16 22.00 -13.54
N LYS A 212 -10.89 22.05 -14.00
CA LYS A 212 -10.40 21.39 -15.22
C LYS A 212 -9.01 20.77 -15.00
N VAL A 213 -8.88 19.92 -13.99
CA VAL A 213 -7.67 19.12 -13.68
C VAL A 213 -7.29 18.23 -14.88
N ALA A 214 -8.26 17.54 -15.49
CA ALA A 214 -8.01 16.63 -16.62
C ALA A 214 -7.44 17.34 -17.86
N ALA A 215 -7.59 18.66 -17.97
CA ALA A 215 -7.00 19.47 -19.06
C ALA A 215 -5.58 20.00 -18.73
N GLY A 216 -5.13 19.88 -17.47
CA GLY A 216 -3.81 20.29 -17.01
C GLY A 216 -2.84 19.13 -16.73
N GLU A 217 -3.34 17.91 -16.55
CA GLU A 217 -2.52 16.72 -16.30
C GLU A 217 -1.79 16.22 -17.56
N ALA A 218 -0.57 15.70 -17.37
CA ALA A 218 0.25 15.19 -18.46
C ALA A 218 -0.41 13.96 -19.12
N GLY A 219 -0.78 14.10 -20.40
CA GLY A 219 -1.51 13.07 -21.14
C GLY A 219 -3.03 13.05 -20.90
N GLY A 220 -3.57 13.99 -20.12
CA GLY A 220 -5.02 14.12 -19.89
C GLY A 220 -5.65 13.03 -19.02
N ILE A 221 -4.84 12.36 -18.20
CA ILE A 221 -5.25 11.25 -17.33
C ILE A 221 -4.77 11.44 -15.90
N THR A 222 -5.59 11.06 -14.92
CA THR A 222 -5.19 10.93 -13.52
C THR A 222 -4.05 9.92 -13.41
N GLN A 223 -2.92 10.28 -12.78
CA GLN A 223 -1.77 9.38 -12.56
C GLN A 223 -1.46 9.06 -11.09
N HIS A 224 -2.09 9.77 -10.15
CA HIS A 224 -1.88 9.64 -8.71
C HIS A 224 -3.23 9.61 -7.97
N ILE A 225 -3.30 9.07 -6.75
CA ILE A 225 -4.56 9.08 -5.99
C ILE A 225 -4.79 10.49 -5.40
N GLY A 226 -5.71 11.24 -6.02
CA GLY A 226 -6.16 12.54 -5.52
C GLY A 226 -7.24 12.41 -4.45
N ALA A 227 -7.23 13.29 -3.45
CA ALA A 227 -8.28 13.37 -2.43
C ALA A 227 -8.71 14.82 -2.22
N TYR A 228 -10.02 15.09 -2.29
CA TYR A 228 -10.58 16.44 -2.17
C TYR A 228 -11.98 16.42 -1.56
N THR A 229 -12.43 17.57 -1.02
CA THR A 229 -13.70 17.66 -0.30
C THR A 229 -14.63 18.70 -0.92
N VAL A 230 -15.90 18.33 -1.12
CA VAL A 230 -16.95 19.17 -1.71
C VAL A 230 -18.06 19.39 -0.69
N LYS A 231 -18.56 20.62 -0.61
CA LYS A 231 -19.70 21.00 0.23
C LYS A 231 -20.90 21.30 -0.66
N ARG A 232 -22.04 20.63 -0.41
CA ARG A 232 -23.29 20.79 -1.17
C ARG A 232 -24.45 20.86 -0.18
N GLY A 233 -25.00 22.06 0.01
CA GLY A 233 -25.93 22.33 1.10
C GLY A 233 -25.26 22.13 2.47
N ASN A 234 -25.93 21.43 3.38
CA ASN A 234 -25.36 21.06 4.68
C ASN A 234 -24.40 19.85 4.60
N THR A 235 -24.49 19.04 3.54
CA THR A 235 -23.70 17.82 3.41
C THR A 235 -22.32 18.11 2.84
N THR A 236 -21.31 17.52 3.46
CA THR A 236 -19.93 17.50 2.96
C THR A 236 -19.64 16.08 2.48
N ILE A 237 -18.99 15.94 1.33
CA ILE A 237 -18.58 14.65 0.75
C ILE A 237 -17.09 14.73 0.42
N THR A 238 -16.33 13.70 0.74
CA THR A 238 -14.90 13.59 0.36
C THR A 238 -14.75 12.56 -0.75
N PHE A 239 -14.06 12.95 -1.82
CA PHE A 239 -13.84 12.13 -3.00
C PHE A 239 -12.39 11.68 -3.10
N LEU A 240 -12.20 10.40 -3.45
CA LEU A 240 -10.93 9.86 -3.93
C LEU A 240 -11.02 9.63 -5.45
N ASP A 241 -10.09 10.22 -6.20
CA ASP A 241 -9.86 9.86 -7.59
C ASP A 241 -8.90 8.67 -7.66
N THR A 242 -9.20 7.67 -8.49
CA THR A 242 -8.30 6.53 -8.71
C THR A 242 -8.06 6.29 -10.20
N PRO A 243 -6.80 6.14 -10.64
CA PRO A 243 -6.46 5.96 -12.04
C PRO A 243 -7.11 4.72 -12.67
N GLY A 244 -7.56 4.86 -13.92
CA GLY A 244 -8.29 3.82 -14.66
C GLY A 244 -7.40 2.80 -15.40
N HIS A 245 -6.11 3.09 -15.59
CA HIS A 245 -5.22 2.23 -16.38
C HIS A 245 -4.85 0.95 -15.60
N GLU A 246 -4.66 -0.16 -16.32
CA GLU A 246 -4.54 -1.51 -15.75
C GLU A 246 -3.43 -1.61 -14.69
N ALA A 247 -2.23 -1.10 -14.98
CA ALA A 247 -1.07 -1.05 -14.09
C ALA A 247 -1.33 -0.52 -12.66
N PHE A 248 -2.38 0.27 -12.44
CA PHE A 248 -2.72 0.84 -11.13
C PHE A 248 -3.70 -0.01 -10.28
N THR A 249 -3.78 -1.33 -10.49
CA THR A 249 -4.56 -2.27 -9.65
C THR A 249 -4.31 -2.08 -8.15
N ALA A 250 -3.06 -1.89 -7.73
CA ALA A 250 -2.72 -1.63 -6.32
C ALA A 250 -3.35 -0.34 -5.77
N MET A 251 -3.40 0.72 -6.58
CA MET A 251 -4.07 1.98 -6.22
C MET A 251 -5.60 1.82 -6.13
N ARG A 252 -6.22 1.03 -7.03
CA ARG A 252 -7.66 0.71 -6.95
C ARG A 252 -7.99 -0.06 -5.66
N ALA A 253 -7.21 -1.09 -5.32
CA ALA A 253 -7.37 -1.84 -4.08
C ALA A 253 -7.21 -0.95 -2.83
N ARG A 254 -6.22 -0.05 -2.84
CA ARG A 254 -6.02 0.96 -1.77
C ARG A 254 -7.23 1.89 -1.64
N GLY A 255 -7.74 2.42 -2.75
CA GLY A 255 -8.94 3.28 -2.76
C GLY A 255 -10.16 2.58 -2.16
N ALA A 256 -10.50 1.38 -2.65
CA ALA A 256 -11.63 0.59 -2.13
C ALA A 256 -11.53 0.37 -0.61
N THR A 257 -10.35 0.03 -0.10
CA THR A 257 -10.15 -0.29 1.34
C THR A 257 -10.21 0.96 2.25
N ILE A 258 -10.28 2.17 1.69
CA ILE A 258 -10.32 3.43 2.45
C ILE A 258 -11.74 4.04 2.48
N THR A 259 -12.63 3.65 1.57
CA THR A 259 -13.90 4.36 1.31
C THR A 259 -15.16 3.65 1.77
N ASP A 260 -16.19 4.45 2.06
CA ASP A 260 -17.51 3.99 2.53
C ASP A 260 -18.46 3.65 1.37
N ILE A 261 -18.25 4.28 0.21
CA ILE A 261 -19.02 4.09 -1.02
C ILE A 261 -18.05 4.03 -2.21
N VAL A 262 -18.28 3.10 -3.15
CA VAL A 262 -17.63 3.09 -4.47
C VAL A 262 -18.66 3.42 -5.54
N VAL A 263 -18.39 4.46 -6.34
CA VAL A 263 -19.19 4.78 -7.53
C VAL A 263 -18.50 4.20 -8.76
N LEU A 264 -19.13 3.21 -9.37
CA LEU A 264 -18.66 2.55 -10.58
C LEU A 264 -19.14 3.34 -11.80
N VAL A 265 -18.20 3.95 -12.54
CA VAL A 265 -18.49 4.74 -13.74
C VAL A 265 -18.48 3.84 -14.96
N VAL A 266 -19.63 3.72 -15.62
CA VAL A 266 -19.82 2.94 -16.85
C VAL A 266 -20.25 3.88 -17.96
N ALA A 267 -19.62 3.83 -19.13
CA ALA A 267 -20.00 4.70 -20.23
C ALA A 267 -21.18 4.12 -21.02
N ALA A 268 -22.20 4.93 -21.30
CA ALA A 268 -23.43 4.50 -21.96
C ALA A 268 -23.24 4.07 -23.42
N ASP A 269 -22.18 4.55 -24.07
CA ASP A 269 -21.76 4.18 -25.43
C ASP A 269 -21.02 2.83 -25.48
N ASP A 270 -20.15 2.58 -24.50
CA ASP A 270 -19.15 1.51 -24.57
C ASP A 270 -19.46 0.29 -23.66
N GLY A 271 -20.27 0.48 -22.62
CA GLY A 271 -20.73 -0.56 -21.69
C GLY A 271 -19.66 -1.07 -20.73
N ILE A 272 -19.83 -2.30 -20.23
CA ILE A 272 -18.93 -2.89 -19.23
C ILE A 272 -17.66 -3.44 -19.88
N LYS A 273 -16.50 -3.12 -19.29
CA LYS A 273 -15.14 -3.52 -19.72
C LYS A 273 -14.37 -4.30 -18.66
N PRO A 274 -13.27 -5.02 -18.99
CA PRO A 274 -12.49 -5.80 -18.02
C PRO A 274 -12.06 -5.03 -16.76
N GLN A 275 -11.57 -3.79 -16.89
CA GLN A 275 -11.16 -2.95 -15.74
C GLN A 275 -12.38 -2.45 -14.91
N THR A 276 -13.60 -2.53 -15.46
CA THR A 276 -14.85 -2.32 -14.71
C THR A 276 -15.18 -3.55 -13.85
N LEU A 277 -14.96 -4.76 -14.38
CA LEU A 277 -15.08 -6.01 -13.62
C LEU A 277 -14.01 -6.13 -12.54
N GLU A 278 -12.79 -5.66 -12.80
CA GLU A 278 -11.70 -5.56 -11.83
C GLU A 278 -12.06 -4.60 -10.68
N ALA A 279 -12.53 -3.39 -11.01
CA ALA A 279 -13.03 -2.43 -10.02
C ALA A 279 -14.16 -3.01 -9.15
N LEU A 280 -15.12 -3.70 -9.76
CA LEU A 280 -16.21 -4.38 -9.06
C LEU A 280 -15.68 -5.43 -8.07
N ARG A 281 -14.70 -6.25 -8.47
CA ARG A 281 -14.05 -7.23 -7.58
C ARG A 281 -13.34 -6.57 -6.40
N HIS A 282 -12.69 -5.42 -6.58
CA HIS A 282 -12.07 -4.68 -5.48
C HIS A 282 -13.10 -4.12 -4.50
N ALA A 283 -14.21 -3.54 -4.98
CA ALA A 283 -15.29 -3.05 -4.13
C ALA A 283 -15.97 -4.18 -3.33
N GLN A 284 -16.25 -5.31 -4.00
CA GLN A 284 -16.80 -6.52 -3.38
C GLN A 284 -15.85 -7.13 -2.33
N ALA A 285 -14.54 -7.22 -2.62
CA ALA A 285 -13.54 -7.73 -1.70
C ALA A 285 -13.36 -6.83 -0.46
N ALA A 286 -13.47 -5.51 -0.63
CA ALA A 286 -13.46 -4.53 0.46
C ALA A 286 -14.80 -4.44 1.21
N LYS A 287 -15.87 -5.08 0.71
CA LYS A 287 -17.25 -5.06 1.23
C LYS A 287 -17.85 -3.65 1.33
N VAL A 288 -17.55 -2.81 0.35
CA VAL A 288 -18.01 -1.41 0.29
C VAL A 288 -19.31 -1.31 -0.50
N THR A 289 -20.22 -0.42 -0.11
CA THR A 289 -21.47 -0.17 -0.85
C THR A 289 -21.16 0.33 -2.26
N ILE A 290 -21.81 -0.29 -3.26
CA ILE A 290 -21.59 0.00 -4.67
C ILE A 290 -22.76 0.79 -5.22
N MET A 291 -22.47 1.94 -5.83
CA MET A 291 -23.39 2.73 -6.64
C MET A 291 -22.87 2.76 -8.07
N VAL A 292 -23.74 2.99 -9.06
CA VAL A 292 -23.34 3.04 -10.48
C VAL A 292 -23.69 4.39 -11.09
N ALA A 293 -22.72 5.01 -11.76
CA ALA A 293 -22.90 6.21 -12.55
C ALA A 293 -22.77 5.88 -14.04
N ILE A 294 -23.89 5.85 -14.76
CA ILE A 294 -23.91 5.65 -16.21
C ILE A 294 -23.63 7.01 -16.88
N ASN A 295 -22.41 7.18 -17.38
CA ASN A 295 -21.89 8.44 -17.93
C ASN A 295 -22.06 8.54 -19.46
N LYS A 296 -21.87 9.74 -20.02
CA LYS A 296 -21.98 10.07 -21.45
C LYS A 296 -23.39 9.88 -22.05
N ILE A 297 -24.45 10.03 -21.25
CA ILE A 297 -25.86 9.96 -21.73
C ILE A 297 -26.20 11.03 -22.78
N ASP A 298 -25.31 11.99 -23.01
CA ASP A 298 -25.41 13.03 -24.02
C ASP A 298 -24.96 12.63 -25.44
N LEU A 299 -24.33 11.46 -25.61
CA LEU A 299 -23.90 10.95 -26.91
C LEU A 299 -25.04 10.20 -27.64
N PRO A 300 -25.15 10.32 -28.98
CA PRO A 300 -26.20 9.63 -29.75
C PRO A 300 -26.04 8.10 -29.80
N GLY A 301 -24.91 7.56 -29.34
CA GLY A 301 -24.68 6.12 -29.18
C GLY A 301 -25.00 5.57 -27.78
N ALA A 302 -25.48 6.40 -26.86
CA ALA A 302 -25.79 5.98 -25.50
C ALA A 302 -26.96 4.98 -25.46
N ASN A 303 -26.76 3.81 -24.84
CA ASN A 303 -27.79 2.79 -24.66
C ASN A 303 -27.87 2.38 -23.18
N LEU A 304 -28.81 3.00 -22.46
CA LEU A 304 -29.03 2.80 -21.03
C LEU A 304 -29.47 1.38 -20.70
N ASP A 305 -30.43 0.84 -21.45
CA ASP A 305 -31.03 -0.48 -21.18
C ASP A 305 -30.01 -1.62 -21.33
N LYS A 306 -29.12 -1.53 -22.34
CA LYS A 306 -27.99 -2.45 -22.51
C LYS A 306 -27.07 -2.42 -21.28
N VAL A 307 -26.77 -1.24 -20.74
CA VAL A 307 -25.91 -1.13 -19.54
C VAL A 307 -26.63 -1.64 -18.29
N LYS A 308 -27.92 -1.32 -18.10
CA LYS A 308 -28.74 -1.85 -16.99
C LYS A 308 -28.83 -3.38 -17.02
N GLY A 309 -29.01 -3.98 -18.20
CA GLY A 309 -28.94 -5.44 -18.39
C GLY A 309 -27.57 -6.04 -18.06
N GLN A 310 -26.47 -5.45 -18.57
CA GLN A 310 -25.11 -5.91 -18.24
C GLN A 310 -24.77 -5.78 -16.74
N LEU A 311 -25.35 -4.82 -16.02
CA LEU A 311 -25.17 -4.69 -14.57
C LEU A 311 -25.94 -5.80 -13.83
N GLN A 312 -27.15 -6.13 -14.27
CA GLN A 312 -27.94 -7.24 -13.72
C GLN A 312 -27.22 -8.60 -13.89
N GLU A 313 -26.57 -8.85 -15.03
CA GLU A 313 -25.73 -10.04 -15.27
C GLU A 313 -24.56 -10.18 -14.25
N LEU A 314 -24.11 -9.08 -13.65
CA LEU A 314 -23.07 -9.04 -12.62
C LEU A 314 -23.62 -9.05 -11.18
N GLY A 315 -24.94 -9.18 -11.01
CA GLY A 315 -25.61 -9.08 -9.70
C GLY A 315 -25.83 -7.64 -9.20
N LEU A 316 -25.52 -6.62 -10.01
CA LEU A 316 -25.82 -5.22 -9.71
C LEU A 316 -27.20 -4.83 -10.26
N ALA A 317 -28.25 -5.41 -9.68
CA ALA A 317 -29.63 -5.14 -10.09
C ALA A 317 -30.04 -3.69 -9.73
N PRO A 318 -30.53 -2.87 -10.70
CA PRO A 318 -30.97 -1.50 -10.43
C PRO A 318 -32.20 -1.41 -9.52
N GLU A 319 -32.27 -0.39 -8.67
CA GLU A 319 -33.47 -0.07 -7.86
C GLU A 319 -34.75 0.04 -8.70
N GLU A 320 -34.66 0.63 -9.90
CA GLU A 320 -35.78 0.78 -10.85
C GLU A 320 -36.39 -0.57 -11.28
N TRP A 321 -35.63 -1.66 -11.18
CA TRP A 321 -36.04 -3.03 -11.52
C TRP A 321 -36.23 -3.90 -10.25
N GLY A 322 -36.31 -3.28 -9.07
CA GLY A 322 -36.49 -3.98 -7.79
C GLY A 322 -35.21 -4.54 -7.16
N GLY A 323 -34.03 -4.09 -7.60
CA GLY A 323 -32.73 -4.44 -7.02
C GLY A 323 -32.26 -3.49 -5.92
N GLU A 324 -31.06 -3.75 -5.39
CA GLU A 324 -30.44 -2.98 -4.29
C GLU A 324 -29.41 -1.93 -4.77
N THR A 325 -29.06 -1.91 -6.07
CA THR A 325 -28.00 -1.03 -6.58
C THR A 325 -28.57 0.30 -7.05
N VAL A 326 -28.15 1.39 -6.41
CA VAL A 326 -28.44 2.75 -6.88
C VAL A 326 -27.77 3.01 -8.23
N VAL A 327 -28.58 3.28 -9.26
CA VAL A 327 -28.09 3.64 -10.60
C VAL A 327 -28.46 5.09 -10.92
N CYS A 328 -27.46 5.90 -11.24
CA CYS A 328 -27.60 7.30 -11.62
C CYS A 328 -27.12 7.53 -13.06
N GLU A 329 -27.94 8.23 -13.84
CA GLU A 329 -27.65 8.60 -15.22
C GLU A 329 -27.04 10.01 -15.25
N VAL A 330 -25.84 10.16 -15.82
CA VAL A 330 -25.06 11.41 -15.73
C VAL A 330 -24.38 11.78 -17.06
N SER A 331 -24.12 13.09 -17.23
CA SER A 331 -23.30 13.63 -18.31
C SER A 331 -22.25 14.57 -17.71
N ALA A 332 -21.00 14.14 -17.67
CA ALA A 332 -19.88 14.98 -17.23
C ALA A 332 -19.68 16.23 -18.11
N THR A 333 -20.05 16.16 -19.39
CA THR A 333 -19.93 17.23 -20.40
C THR A 333 -21.03 18.29 -20.30
N LYS A 334 -22.29 17.87 -20.11
CA LYS A 334 -23.44 18.79 -19.98
C LYS A 334 -23.78 19.16 -18.53
N GLY A 335 -23.19 18.47 -17.55
CA GLY A 335 -23.51 18.62 -16.11
C GLY A 335 -24.78 17.89 -15.67
N THR A 336 -25.52 17.26 -16.59
CA THR A 336 -26.80 16.59 -16.32
C THR A 336 -26.63 15.45 -15.32
N GLY A 337 -27.58 15.32 -14.39
CA GLY A 337 -27.65 14.20 -13.43
C GLY A 337 -26.64 14.22 -12.28
N ILE A 338 -25.59 15.06 -12.35
CA ILE A 338 -24.57 15.18 -11.29
C ILE A 338 -25.21 15.60 -9.96
N GLU A 339 -26.23 16.46 -10.02
CA GLU A 339 -27.02 16.93 -8.87
C GLU A 339 -27.67 15.74 -8.14
N LYS A 340 -28.44 14.92 -8.87
CA LYS A 340 -29.08 13.68 -8.39
C LYS A 340 -28.07 12.68 -7.86
N LEU A 341 -26.92 12.50 -8.53
CA LEU A 341 -25.86 11.59 -8.07
C LEU A 341 -25.33 12.01 -6.68
N LEU A 342 -25.08 13.29 -6.46
CA LEU A 342 -24.58 13.80 -5.17
C LEU A 342 -25.65 13.71 -4.07
N GLU A 343 -26.92 13.88 -4.40
CA GLU A 343 -28.06 13.71 -3.49
C GLU A 343 -28.27 12.23 -3.10
N MET A 344 -28.18 11.30 -4.06
CA MET A 344 -28.22 9.86 -3.77
C MET A 344 -27.02 9.39 -2.94
N ILE A 345 -25.82 9.93 -3.19
CA ILE A 345 -24.63 9.65 -2.36
C ILE A 345 -24.83 10.12 -0.91
N ALA A 346 -25.45 11.30 -0.72
CA ALA A 346 -25.79 11.80 0.61
C ALA A 346 -26.80 10.89 1.31
N LEU A 347 -27.90 10.52 0.64
CA LEU A 347 -28.92 9.61 1.15
C LEU A 347 -28.32 8.24 1.53
N GLN A 348 -27.46 7.68 0.66
CA GLN A 348 -26.77 6.41 0.95
C GLN A 348 -25.87 6.51 2.19
N SER A 349 -25.26 7.67 2.46
CA SER A 349 -24.43 7.89 3.65
C SER A 349 -25.23 7.99 4.95
N GLU A 350 -26.50 8.42 4.87
CA GLU A 350 -27.45 8.41 5.99
C GLU A 350 -27.92 6.98 6.28
N VAL A 351 -28.24 6.20 5.24
CA VAL A 351 -28.60 4.76 5.35
C VAL A 351 -27.46 3.93 5.96
N LEU A 352 -26.20 4.28 5.67
CA LEU A 352 -25.01 3.65 6.27
C LEU A 352 -24.67 4.14 7.69
N GLU A 353 -25.43 5.08 8.24
CA GLU A 353 -25.22 5.71 9.56
C GLU A 353 -23.75 6.10 9.84
N LEU A 354 -23.03 6.67 8.87
CA LEU A 354 -21.57 6.85 8.96
C LEU A 354 -21.16 7.71 10.16
N LYS A 355 -20.48 7.09 11.12
CA LYS A 355 -20.12 7.67 12.43
C LYS A 355 -18.60 7.72 12.66
N ALA A 356 -18.13 8.71 13.42
CA ALA A 356 -16.81 8.73 14.04
C ALA A 356 -16.78 9.62 15.30
N ASP A 357 -15.76 9.42 16.14
CA ASP A 357 -15.42 10.33 17.23
C ASP A 357 -14.46 11.42 16.72
N PRO A 358 -14.81 12.72 16.76
CA PRO A 358 -13.91 13.81 16.38
C PRO A 358 -12.95 14.23 17.50
N ASN A 359 -13.18 13.81 18.75
CA ASN A 359 -12.40 14.20 19.93
C ASN A 359 -11.33 13.17 20.31
N GLY A 360 -11.38 11.96 19.74
CA GLY A 360 -10.41 10.89 19.97
C GLY A 360 -9.01 11.18 19.40
N HIS A 361 -8.06 10.29 19.71
CA HIS A 361 -6.72 10.33 19.10
C HIS A 361 -6.85 10.10 17.59
N ALA A 362 -6.15 10.89 16.78
CA ALA A 362 -6.29 10.80 15.33
C ALA A 362 -5.74 9.45 14.80
N ARG A 363 -6.60 8.72 14.09
CA ARG A 363 -6.23 7.60 13.20
C ARG A 363 -6.55 8.03 11.78
N ALA A 364 -5.53 8.02 10.93
CA ALA A 364 -5.61 8.39 9.52
C ALA A 364 -4.93 7.33 8.67
N ARG A 365 -5.20 7.31 7.35
CA ARG A 365 -4.57 6.37 6.42
C ARG A 365 -3.83 7.12 5.32
N VAL A 366 -2.61 6.72 5.01
CA VAL A 366 -1.82 7.31 3.92
C VAL A 366 -2.48 6.94 2.59
N ILE A 367 -2.80 7.96 1.80
CA ILE A 367 -3.28 7.82 0.43
C ILE A 367 -2.09 7.71 -0.52
N GLU A 368 -1.17 8.68 -0.44
CA GLU A 368 -0.02 8.85 -1.35
C GLU A 368 1.12 9.60 -0.64
N THR A 369 2.37 9.32 -1.03
CA THR A 369 3.58 9.87 -0.39
C THR A 369 4.48 10.56 -1.43
N GLN A 370 4.91 11.79 -1.16
CA GLN A 370 5.72 12.62 -2.08
C GLN A 370 6.87 13.31 -1.34
N ILE A 371 8.04 13.41 -1.98
CA ILE A 371 9.20 14.15 -1.44
C ILE A 371 9.27 15.54 -2.08
N GLU A 372 8.82 16.56 -1.35
CA GLU A 372 8.82 17.96 -1.81
C GLU A 372 10.16 18.65 -1.49
N THR A 373 10.75 19.34 -2.48
CA THR A 373 11.99 20.10 -2.27
C THR A 373 11.78 21.24 -1.28
N GLY A 374 12.69 21.36 -0.30
CA GLY A 374 12.60 22.34 0.79
C GLY A 374 11.61 22.00 1.93
N ARG A 375 10.62 21.12 1.71
CA ARG A 375 9.67 20.66 2.73
C ARG A 375 9.99 19.25 3.28
N GLY A 376 10.69 18.43 2.50
CA GLY A 376 11.07 17.06 2.86
C GLY A 376 10.00 16.03 2.50
N PRO A 377 9.95 14.86 3.15
CA PRO A 377 8.88 13.89 2.92
C PRO A 377 7.54 14.44 3.42
N THR A 378 6.54 14.32 2.56
CA THR A 378 5.15 14.72 2.80
C THR A 378 4.24 13.53 2.50
N ALA A 379 3.12 13.43 3.21
CA ALA A 379 2.14 12.37 3.00
C ALA A 379 0.74 12.98 2.93
N THR A 380 -0.02 12.65 1.88
CA THR A 380 -1.45 12.93 1.82
C THR A 380 -2.16 11.83 2.59
N VAL A 381 -2.89 12.19 3.64
CA VAL A 381 -3.60 11.26 4.51
C VAL A 381 -5.09 11.57 4.52
N LEU A 382 -5.90 10.56 4.84
CA LEU A 382 -7.31 10.73 5.15
C LEU A 382 -7.58 10.37 6.61
N VAL A 383 -8.10 11.31 7.39
CA VAL A 383 -8.44 11.08 8.79
C VAL A 383 -9.72 10.23 8.87
N GLN A 384 -9.65 9.07 9.54
CA GLN A 384 -10.80 8.17 9.71
C GLN A 384 -11.48 8.34 11.08
N GLN A 385 -10.68 8.60 12.12
CA GLN A 385 -11.15 8.84 13.50
C GLN A 385 -10.30 9.91 14.17
N GLY A 386 -10.85 10.60 15.17
CA GLY A 386 -10.19 11.68 15.90
C GLY A 386 -10.03 12.96 15.08
N CYS A 387 -9.22 13.88 15.59
CA CYS A 387 -8.84 15.11 14.89
C CYS A 387 -7.32 15.26 14.92
N LEU A 388 -6.70 15.41 13.76
CA LEU A 388 -5.25 15.60 13.60
C LEU A 388 -4.92 17.08 13.67
N LYS A 389 -3.96 17.48 14.50
CA LYS A 389 -3.63 18.89 14.77
C LYS A 389 -2.17 19.22 14.50
N VAL A 390 -1.90 20.49 14.16
CA VAL A 390 -0.52 20.98 14.05
C VAL A 390 0.15 20.95 15.42
N GLY A 391 1.28 20.25 15.51
CA GLY A 391 2.00 19.96 16.76
C GLY A 391 1.93 18.50 17.21
N ASP A 392 0.99 17.69 16.71
CA ASP A 392 0.82 16.29 17.12
C ASP A 392 2.03 15.41 16.75
N SER A 393 2.38 14.47 17.64
CA SER A 393 3.34 13.39 17.37
C SER A 393 2.61 12.16 16.85
N PHE A 394 3.13 11.52 15.81
CA PHE A 394 2.49 10.37 15.19
C PHE A 394 3.49 9.32 14.71
N VAL A 395 3.00 8.08 14.60
CA VAL A 395 3.68 6.94 13.98
C VAL A 395 2.95 6.56 12.71
N CYS A 396 3.69 6.32 11.62
CA CYS A 396 3.19 5.80 10.36
C CYS A 396 4.08 4.65 9.91
N GLY A 397 3.56 3.42 9.97
CA GLY A 397 4.35 2.21 9.68
C GLY A 397 5.70 2.18 10.41
N PRO A 398 6.85 2.12 9.70
CA PRO A 398 8.20 2.16 10.26
C PRO A 398 8.80 3.59 10.37
N HIS A 399 7.99 4.63 10.23
CA HIS A 399 8.38 6.03 10.36
C HIS A 399 7.62 6.74 11.48
N GLN A 400 8.22 7.82 12.00
CA GLN A 400 7.58 8.74 12.94
C GLN A 400 7.53 10.13 12.32
N GLY A 401 6.66 10.99 12.84
CA GLY A 401 6.67 12.40 12.51
C GLY A 401 6.11 13.24 13.63
N LYS A 402 6.31 14.56 13.46
CA LYS A 402 5.59 15.57 14.22
C LYS A 402 4.98 16.54 13.22
N VAL A 403 3.69 16.81 13.34
CA VAL A 403 2.96 17.65 12.38
C VAL A 403 3.50 19.08 12.45
N LYS A 404 4.35 19.47 11.50
CA LYS A 404 4.90 20.83 11.38
C LYS A 404 3.90 21.77 10.74
N ALA A 405 3.14 21.26 9.78
CA ALA A 405 2.03 21.92 9.12
C ALA A 405 1.06 20.87 8.55
N LEU A 406 -0.20 21.28 8.41
CA LEU A 406 -1.22 20.58 7.62
C LEU A 406 -1.64 21.48 6.46
N LEU A 407 -1.85 20.90 5.28
CA LEU A 407 -2.41 21.58 4.12
C LEU A 407 -3.71 20.88 3.69
N ASP A 408 -4.69 21.65 3.21
CA ASP A 408 -5.90 21.12 2.57
C ASP A 408 -5.65 20.68 1.10
N ASP A 409 -6.69 20.18 0.42
CA ASP A 409 -6.65 19.76 -0.99
C ASP A 409 -6.46 20.92 -2.00
N SER A 410 -6.62 22.16 -1.52
CA SER A 410 -6.42 23.40 -2.26
C SER A 410 -5.06 24.05 -1.99
N GLY A 411 -4.26 23.49 -1.07
CA GLY A 411 -2.93 23.98 -0.68
C GLY A 411 -2.92 25.07 0.40
N ASN A 412 -4.04 25.37 1.05
CA ASN A 412 -4.09 26.32 2.17
C ASN A 412 -3.61 25.65 3.47
N MET A 413 -3.01 26.43 4.38
CA MET A 413 -2.61 25.92 5.69
C MET A 413 -3.82 25.81 6.64
N ILE A 414 -4.04 24.61 7.17
CA ILE A 414 -5.08 24.33 8.17
C ILE A 414 -4.44 24.02 9.54
N LYS A 415 -5.16 24.30 10.62
CA LYS A 415 -4.69 24.03 12.00
C LYS A 415 -5.06 22.63 12.49
N GLU A 416 -6.21 22.13 12.04
CA GLU A 416 -6.85 20.90 12.48
C GLU A 416 -7.56 20.23 11.30
N ALA A 417 -7.53 18.89 11.23
CA ALA A 417 -8.24 18.08 10.24
C ALA A 417 -9.07 17.01 10.96
N GLY A 418 -10.40 17.09 10.82
CA GLY A 418 -11.35 16.16 11.44
C GLY A 418 -11.65 14.91 10.60
N PRO A 419 -12.55 14.02 11.06
CA PRO A 419 -12.90 12.79 10.35
C PRO A 419 -13.41 13.02 8.92
N SER A 420 -13.02 12.12 8.03
CA SER A 420 -13.23 12.15 6.57
C SER A 420 -12.62 13.37 5.84
N VAL A 421 -11.80 14.21 6.48
CA VAL A 421 -11.09 15.31 5.81
C VAL A 421 -9.71 14.84 5.31
N PRO A 422 -9.37 15.05 4.02
CA PRO A 422 -8.02 14.79 3.52
C PRO A 422 -7.09 15.93 3.93
N ALA A 423 -5.86 15.60 4.33
CA ALA A 423 -4.84 16.57 4.70
C ALA A 423 -3.44 16.12 4.28
N ARG A 424 -2.61 17.03 3.77
CA ARG A 424 -1.18 16.77 3.52
C ARG A 424 -0.38 17.11 4.77
N ILE A 425 0.27 16.11 5.37
CA ILE A 425 1.14 16.28 6.53
C ILE A 425 2.56 16.63 6.06
N ILE A 426 3.15 17.66 6.67
CA ILE A 426 4.58 17.96 6.60
C ILE A 426 5.23 17.64 7.94
N GLY A 427 6.35 16.91 7.94
CA GLY A 427 7.16 16.64 9.15
C GLY A 427 7.41 15.16 9.48
N LEU A 428 7.34 14.27 8.49
CA LEU A 428 7.71 12.86 8.63
C LEU A 428 9.25 12.71 8.67
N SER A 429 9.75 11.62 9.27
CA SER A 429 11.19 11.28 9.27
C SER A 429 11.65 10.60 7.96
N GLY A 430 10.72 10.06 7.19
CA GLY A 430 10.94 9.40 5.90
C GLY A 430 9.65 9.32 5.10
N ALA A 431 9.68 8.66 3.94
CA ALA A 431 8.52 8.45 3.09
C ALA A 431 7.82 7.11 3.46
N PRO A 432 6.66 7.13 4.14
CA PRO A 432 5.92 5.90 4.48
C PRO A 432 5.30 5.25 3.25
N SER A 433 5.01 3.96 3.36
CA SER A 433 4.34 3.20 2.30
C SER A 433 2.89 3.65 2.16
N PRO A 434 2.41 4.01 0.96
CA PRO A 434 1.01 4.32 0.72
C PRO A 434 0.07 3.19 1.15
N GLY A 435 -0.97 3.52 1.93
CA GLY A 435 -1.88 2.56 2.57
C GLY A 435 -1.53 2.18 4.02
N GLU A 436 -0.42 2.67 4.58
CA GLU A 436 -0.10 2.55 6.02
C GLU A 436 -1.08 3.34 6.91
N GLU A 437 -1.29 2.88 8.15
CA GLU A 437 -2.02 3.62 9.18
C GLU A 437 -1.08 4.63 9.87
N VAL A 438 -1.57 5.87 10.00
CA VAL A 438 -1.01 6.95 10.81
C VAL A 438 -1.78 7.01 12.12
N VAL A 439 -1.08 6.87 13.25
CA VAL A 439 -1.67 6.93 14.59
C VAL A 439 -0.98 8.00 15.42
N VAL A 440 -1.76 8.96 15.92
CA VAL A 440 -1.29 9.99 16.87
C VAL A 440 -1.03 9.36 18.24
N VAL A 441 0.09 9.74 18.85
CA VAL A 441 0.57 9.25 20.16
C VAL A 441 0.88 10.43 21.08
N GLY A 442 0.77 10.23 22.40
CA GLY A 442 0.85 11.31 23.39
C GLY A 442 2.25 11.93 23.51
N SER A 443 3.31 11.17 23.19
CA SER A 443 4.69 11.64 23.31
C SER A 443 5.56 11.25 22.11
N GLU A 444 6.44 12.17 21.71
CA GLU A 444 7.50 11.91 20.72
C GLU A 444 8.46 10.79 21.18
N ARG A 445 8.59 10.55 22.50
CA ARG A 445 9.39 9.42 23.02
C ARG A 445 8.70 8.07 22.81
N GLU A 446 7.38 8.03 22.89
CA GLU A 446 6.58 6.84 22.58
C GLU A 446 6.64 6.55 21.07
N ALA A 447 6.53 7.60 20.23
CA ALA A 447 6.69 7.49 18.79
C ALA A 447 8.04 6.85 18.40
N ARG A 448 9.14 7.31 19.02
CA ARG A 448 10.49 6.75 18.82
C ARG A 448 10.56 5.28 19.20
N SER A 449 10.15 4.91 20.41
CA SER A 449 10.22 3.52 20.88
C SER A 449 9.41 2.55 20.02
N ILE A 450 8.21 2.94 19.59
CA ILE A 450 7.35 2.11 18.71
C ILE A 450 7.97 1.96 17.31
N VAL A 451 8.62 3.01 16.80
CA VAL A 451 9.28 2.96 15.49
C VAL A 451 10.60 2.17 15.53
N GLU A 452 11.37 2.29 16.60
CA GLU A 452 12.60 1.52 16.81
C GLU A 452 12.27 0.01 16.89
N GLU A 453 11.26 -0.39 17.68
CA GLU A 453 10.76 -1.78 17.74
C GLU A 453 10.32 -2.29 16.35
N ARG A 454 9.59 -1.48 15.58
CA ARG A 454 9.14 -1.85 14.21
C ARG A 454 10.27 -1.93 13.20
N GLN A 455 11.26 -1.04 13.28
CA GLN A 455 12.44 -1.07 12.41
C GLN A 455 13.34 -2.26 12.73
N GLU A 456 13.49 -2.63 14.01
CA GLU A 456 14.17 -3.86 14.41
C GLU A 456 13.42 -5.11 13.94
N ALA A 457 12.10 -5.17 14.13
CA ALA A 457 11.26 -6.26 13.62
C ALA A 457 11.37 -6.41 12.10
N GLN A 458 11.20 -5.31 11.34
CA GLN A 458 11.39 -5.32 9.89
C GLN A 458 12.83 -5.69 9.49
N ARG A 459 13.85 -5.27 10.24
CA ARG A 459 15.25 -5.65 10.00
C ARG A 459 15.46 -7.14 10.23
N VAL A 460 14.89 -7.73 11.29
CA VAL A 460 14.96 -9.17 11.55
C VAL A 460 14.23 -9.94 10.45
N THR A 461 13.02 -9.54 10.05
CA THR A 461 12.30 -10.14 8.91
C THR A 461 13.10 -10.02 7.61
N ARG A 462 13.75 -8.88 7.35
CA ARG A 462 14.57 -8.65 6.14
C ARG A 462 15.94 -9.34 6.18
N LEU A 463 16.42 -9.76 7.34
CA LEU A 463 17.60 -10.62 7.47
C LEU A 463 17.23 -12.10 7.31
N ALA A 464 16.09 -12.52 7.87
CA ALA A 464 15.55 -13.88 7.68
C ALA A 464 15.09 -14.13 6.22
N ALA A 465 14.44 -13.14 5.59
CA ALA A 465 14.04 -13.13 4.19
C ALA A 465 14.99 -12.25 3.33
N GLY A 466 16.29 -12.37 3.56
CA GLY A 466 17.29 -11.56 2.87
C GLY A 466 17.37 -11.82 1.37
N PRO A 467 17.84 -10.85 0.55
CA PRO A 467 18.01 -11.02 -0.91
C PRO A 467 18.95 -12.18 -1.29
N ALA A 468 19.74 -12.65 -0.33
CA ALA A 468 20.45 -13.91 -0.35
C ALA A 468 20.45 -14.51 1.06
N ALA A 469 19.27 -14.88 1.58
CA ALA A 469 19.21 -16.11 2.36
C ALA A 469 19.48 -17.24 1.35
N PRO A 470 20.66 -17.90 1.37
CA PRO A 470 20.91 -18.94 0.39
C PRO A 470 19.98 -20.11 0.67
N ALA A 471 19.14 -20.45 -0.30
CA ALA A 471 18.68 -21.83 -0.46
C ALA A 471 19.96 -22.68 -0.55
N GLY A 472 20.26 -23.40 0.55
CA GLY A 472 21.62 -23.58 1.06
C GLY A 472 22.63 -23.96 -0.02
N VAL A 473 23.59 -23.04 -0.30
CA VAL A 473 24.35 -22.91 -1.57
C VAL A 473 24.65 -24.25 -2.24
N THR A 474 23.71 -24.71 -3.08
CA THR A 474 23.93 -25.90 -3.90
C THR A 474 24.85 -25.54 -5.06
N LEU A 475 25.63 -26.53 -5.52
CA LEU A 475 26.45 -26.37 -6.73
C LEU A 475 25.58 -26.01 -7.94
N GLU A 476 24.35 -26.51 -7.99
CA GLU A 476 23.37 -26.20 -9.06
C GLU A 476 23.02 -24.71 -9.10
N ASN A 477 22.73 -24.08 -7.95
CA ASN A 477 22.47 -22.64 -7.89
C ASN A 477 23.70 -21.80 -8.29
N LEU A 478 24.91 -22.30 -8.02
CA LEU A 478 26.16 -21.66 -8.44
C LEU A 478 26.38 -21.77 -9.95
N PHE A 479 26.16 -22.94 -10.55
CA PHE A 479 26.20 -23.13 -12.01
C PHE A 479 25.08 -22.35 -12.72
N ALA A 480 23.88 -22.29 -12.16
CA ALA A 480 22.79 -21.46 -12.66
C ALA A 480 23.19 -19.98 -12.66
N SER A 481 23.75 -19.47 -11.55
CA SER A 481 24.23 -18.08 -11.45
C SER A 481 25.31 -17.75 -12.50
N ILE A 482 26.21 -18.69 -12.80
CA ILE A 482 27.24 -18.54 -13.85
C ILE A 482 26.61 -18.51 -15.24
N ALA A 483 25.60 -19.35 -15.51
CA ALA A 483 24.84 -19.33 -16.76
C ALA A 483 23.98 -18.05 -16.91
N GLU A 484 23.40 -17.54 -15.82
CA GLU A 484 22.71 -16.25 -15.81
C GLU A 484 23.64 -15.07 -16.05
N GLY A 485 24.93 -15.19 -15.72
CA GLY A 485 25.98 -14.25 -16.12
C GLY A 485 26.14 -14.09 -17.64
N GLN A 486 25.59 -14.99 -18.45
CA GLN A 486 25.54 -14.87 -19.92
C GLN A 486 24.24 -14.23 -20.45
N LYS A 487 23.21 -14.03 -19.59
CA LYS A 487 22.00 -13.31 -19.96
C LYS A 487 22.30 -11.81 -20.08
N LYS A 488 21.66 -11.13 -21.03
CA LYS A 488 21.81 -9.67 -21.24
C LYS A 488 21.06 -8.88 -20.16
N CYS A 489 21.66 -8.74 -18.98
CA CYS A 489 21.08 -8.06 -17.83
C CYS A 489 21.05 -6.53 -18.01
N LEU A 490 19.88 -5.96 -18.31
CA LEU A 490 19.65 -4.52 -18.27
C LEU A 490 19.39 -4.06 -16.83
N ARG A 491 20.32 -3.28 -16.25
CA ARG A 491 20.14 -2.70 -14.91
C ARG A 491 19.40 -1.36 -15.03
N ILE A 492 18.17 -1.29 -14.53
CA ILE A 492 17.33 -0.09 -14.53
C ILE A 492 17.31 0.51 -13.12
N VAL A 493 17.37 1.84 -13.01
CA VAL A 493 17.14 2.58 -11.75
C VAL A 493 15.93 3.47 -11.96
N LEU A 494 14.79 3.06 -11.40
CA LEU A 494 13.55 3.83 -11.44
C LEU A 494 13.55 4.90 -10.33
N LYS A 495 13.06 6.09 -10.65
CA LYS A 495 12.78 7.17 -9.71
C LYS A 495 11.49 7.87 -10.13
N GLY A 496 10.43 7.67 -9.36
CA GLY A 496 9.19 8.45 -9.47
C GLY A 496 9.24 9.71 -8.62
N ASP A 497 8.19 10.51 -8.75
CA ASP A 497 7.88 11.68 -7.93
C ASP A 497 7.06 11.32 -6.68
N VAL A 498 6.12 10.38 -6.82
CA VAL A 498 5.35 9.79 -5.72
C VAL A 498 5.58 8.29 -5.59
N GLN A 499 5.39 7.74 -4.39
CA GLN A 499 5.71 6.34 -4.08
C GLN A 499 4.77 5.35 -4.81
N GLY A 500 3.46 5.65 -4.89
CA GLY A 500 2.49 4.77 -5.53
C GLY A 500 2.73 4.60 -7.04
N SER A 501 3.24 5.63 -7.73
CA SER A 501 3.56 5.54 -9.16
C SER A 501 4.83 4.72 -9.42
N VAL A 502 5.74 4.57 -8.45
CA VAL A 502 6.86 3.61 -8.52
C VAL A 502 6.34 2.18 -8.29
N GLU A 503 5.49 1.99 -7.28
CA GLU A 503 4.84 0.72 -6.95
C GLU A 503 3.97 0.16 -8.10
N ALA A 504 3.43 1.02 -8.97
CA ALA A 504 2.66 0.63 -10.15
C ALA A 504 3.51 0.26 -11.39
N ILE A 505 4.85 0.38 -11.31
CA ILE A 505 5.80 0.09 -12.41
C ILE A 505 6.71 -1.12 -12.07
N VAL A 506 6.78 -1.51 -10.79
CA VAL A 506 7.69 -2.54 -10.25
C VAL A 506 6.96 -3.86 -10.01
#